data_AF-A0A9J6R8R2-F1
#
_entry.id   AF-A0A9J6R8R2-F1
#
_cell.length_a   1.000
_cell.length_b   1.000
_cell.length_c   1.000
_cell.angle_alpha   90.00
_cell.angle_beta   90.00
_cell.angle_gamma   90.00
#
_symmetry.space_group_name_H-M   'P 1'
#
loop_
_entity.id
_entity.type
_entity.pdbx_description
1 polymer ?
#
loop_
_entity_poly.entity_id
_entity_poly.type
_entity_poly.pdbx_seq_one_letter_code
_entity_poly.pdbx_strand_id
1 'polypeptide(L)' 'MWVRSQDKKQLAQCISYSVDMVIGGKKKGSLSGIIDNGFWGAKTVHLGFYDTKEQAIKELDKIQEALASDVKIYEVN' A
#
# COMPACT_ATOMS: atom_id res chain seq x y z
N MET A 1 3.74 -11.58 2.41
CA MET A 1 4.05 -10.58 3.47
C MET A 1 2.78 -9.87 3.89
N TRP A 2 2.61 -9.59 5.19
CA TRP A 2 1.55 -8.70 5.68
C TRP A 2 2.00 -7.24 5.58
N VAL A 3 1.11 -6.36 5.15
CA VAL A 3 1.38 -4.91 5.08
C VAL A 3 0.42 -4.19 6.02
N ARG A 4 1.00 -3.42 6.95
CA ARG A 4 0.24 -2.57 7.87
C ARG A 4 0.09 -1.18 7.27
N SER A 5 -1.13 -0.66 7.24
CA SER A 5 -1.40 0.70 6.77
C SER A 5 -0.73 1.75 7.66
N GLN A 6 -0.45 2.92 7.07
CA GLN A 6 0.16 4.08 7.72
C GLN A 6 -0.64 4.54 8.96
N ASP A 7 -1.96 4.45 8.90
CA ASP A 7 -2.86 4.79 10.01
C ASP A 7 -3.02 3.64 11.03
N LYS A 8 -2.35 2.51 10.80
CA LYS A 8 -2.36 1.29 11.62
C LYS A 8 -3.71 0.59 11.76
N LYS A 9 -4.74 1.01 11.00
CA LYS A 9 -6.09 0.43 11.06
C LYS A 9 -6.26 -0.82 10.22
N GLN A 10 -5.39 -1.04 9.23
CA GLN A 10 -5.44 -2.20 8.36
C GLN A 10 -4.15 -3.00 8.42
N LEU A 11 -4.30 -4.31 8.43
CA LEU A 11 -3.23 -5.28 8.25
C LEU A 11 -3.71 -6.27 7.20
N ALA A 12 -3.06 -6.28 6.04
CA ALA A 12 -3.57 -6.96 4.86
C ALA A 12 -2.47 -7.73 4.12
N GLN A 13 -2.82 -8.88 3.56
CA GLN A 13 -1.98 -9.58 2.58
C GLN A 13 -2.43 -9.16 1.18
N CYS A 14 -1.69 -8.24 0.58
CA CYS A 14 -2.02 -7.71 -0.74
C CYS A 14 -1.45 -8.60 -1.84
N ILE A 15 -2.27 -8.90 -2.86
CA ILE A 15 -1.87 -9.65 -4.07
C ILE A 15 -1.26 -8.72 -5.13
N SER A 16 -1.57 -7.44 -5.08
CA SER A 16 -0.96 -6.41 -5.93
C SER A 16 -1.00 -5.05 -5.25
N TYR A 17 -0.25 -4.09 -5.79
CA TYR A 17 -0.12 -2.73 -5.27
C TYR A 17 -0.27 -1.72 -6.42
N SER A 18 -0.83 -0.55 -6.13
CA SER A 18 -0.92 0.57 -7.07
C SER A 18 -0.53 1.89 -6.41
N VAL A 19 0.03 2.79 -7.21
CA VAL A 19 0.28 4.18 -6.82
C VAL A 19 -0.50 5.10 -7.72
N ASP A 20 -1.38 5.88 -7.10
CA ASP A 20 -2.30 6.79 -7.78
C ASP A 20 -2.09 8.23 -7.32
N MET A 21 -2.45 9.18 -8.19
CA MET A 21 -2.44 10.60 -7.85
C MET A 21 -3.75 10.98 -7.16
N VAL A 22 -3.66 11.70 -6.04
CA VAL A 22 -4.83 12.23 -5.33
C VAL A 22 -5.12 13.66 -5.80
N ILE A 23 -6.30 13.85 -6.38
CA ILE A 23 -6.77 15.16 -6.86
C ILE A 23 -7.57 15.85 -5.74
N GLY A 24 -7.34 17.15 -5.54
CA GLY A 24 -8.12 17.97 -4.60
C GLY A 24 -7.71 17.91 -3.12
N GLY A 25 -6.71 17.10 -2.75
CA GLY A 25 -6.18 17.01 -1.37
C GLY A 25 -4.83 17.71 -1.16
N LYS A 26 -4.41 17.84 0.11
CA LYS A 26 -3.03 18.23 0.49
C LYS A 26 -2.02 17.15 0.08
N LYS A 27 -2.38 15.89 0.31
CA LYS A 27 -1.65 14.71 -0.16
C LYS A 27 -1.88 14.53 -1.65
N LYS A 28 -0.83 14.17 -2.39
CA LYS A 28 -0.84 14.03 -3.86
C LYS A 28 -0.57 12.61 -4.33
N GLY A 29 -0.03 11.74 -3.47
CA GLY A 29 0.16 10.32 -3.76
C GLY A 29 -0.70 9.44 -2.84
N SER A 30 -1.24 8.35 -3.38
CA SER A 30 -1.89 7.28 -2.63
C SER A 30 -1.24 5.96 -2.97
N LEU A 31 -0.92 5.16 -1.95
CA LEU A 31 -0.54 3.76 -2.10
C LEU A 31 -1.72 2.90 -1.70
N SER A 32 -2.14 2.01 -2.60
CA SER A 32 -3.21 1.06 -2.36
C SER A 32 -2.73 -0.36 -2.61
N GLY A 33 -3.29 -1.31 -1.89
CA GLY A 33 -3.15 -2.74 -2.13
C GLY A 33 -4.46 -3.33 -2.61
N ILE A 34 -4.39 -4.42 -3.37
CA ILE A 34 -5.56 -5.24 -3.68
C ILE A 34 -5.46 -6.51 -2.84
N ILE A 35 -6.54 -6.88 -2.15
CA ILE A 35 -6.67 -8.16 -1.46
C ILE A 35 -7.68 -9.04 -2.21
N ASP A 36 -7.40 -10.33 -2.24
CA ASP A 36 -8.39 -11.32 -2.65
C ASP A 36 -9.43 -11.50 -1.52
N ASN A 37 -10.71 -11.34 -1.84
CA ASN A 37 -11.84 -11.52 -0.93
C ASN A 37 -12.70 -12.74 -1.34
N GLY A 38 -12.10 -13.68 -2.06
CA GLY A 38 -12.72 -14.93 -2.49
C GLY A 38 -13.93 -14.70 -3.39
N PHE A 39 -15.08 -15.25 -3.00
CA PHE A 39 -16.32 -15.16 -3.79
C PHE A 39 -16.77 -13.72 -4.07
N TRP A 40 -16.40 -12.76 -3.22
CA TRP A 40 -16.74 -11.35 -3.38
C TRP A 40 -15.76 -10.59 -4.30
N GLY A 41 -14.80 -11.29 -4.91
CA GLY A 41 -13.82 -10.72 -5.82
C GLY A 41 -12.68 -10.02 -5.10
N ALA A 42 -12.08 -9.04 -5.78
CA ALA A 42 -10.97 -8.26 -5.25
C ALA A 42 -11.47 -7.04 -4.47
N LYS A 43 -10.79 -6.71 -3.37
CA LYS A 43 -11.05 -5.49 -2.59
C LYS A 43 -9.80 -4.62 -2.56
N THR A 44 -9.97 -3.33 -2.81
CA THR A 44 -8.89 -2.34 -2.65
C THR A 44 -8.80 -1.90 -1.19
N VAL A 45 -7.58 -1.83 -0.67
CA VAL A 45 -7.24 -1.30 0.65
C VAL A 45 -6.28 -0.12 0.49
N HIS A 46 -6.57 0.99 1.17
CA HIS A 46 -5.67 2.14 1.20
C HIS A 46 -4.59 1.92 2.25
N LEU A 47 -3.33 1.89 1.82
CA LEU A 47 -2.19 1.59 2.67
C LEU A 47 -1.52 2.86 3.20
N GLY A 48 -1.50 3.95 2.43
CA GLY A 48 -0.93 5.22 2.89
C GLY A 48 -1.15 6.38 1.92
N PHE A 49 -1.01 7.60 2.43
CA PHE A 49 -1.14 8.85 1.66
C PHE A 49 0.09 9.74 1.83
N TYR A 50 0.57 10.30 0.74
CA TYR A 50 1.88 10.97 0.66
C TYR A 50 1.74 12.38 0.09
N ASP A 51 2.67 13.26 0.45
CA ASP A 51 2.66 14.66 -0.03
C ASP A 51 2.91 14.73 -1.53
N THR A 52 3.65 13.76 -2.08
CA THR A 52 3.97 13.66 -3.51
C THR A 52 3.73 12.25 -4.03
N LYS A 53 3.56 12.11 -5.35
CA LYS A 53 3.45 10.79 -5.99
C LYS A 53 4.77 10.02 -5.85
N GLU A 54 5.89 10.72 -5.93
CA GLU A 54 7.24 10.18 -5.84
C GLU A 54 7.52 9.56 -4.47
N GLN A 55 6.99 10.14 -3.39
CA GLN A 55 7.03 9.52 -2.06
C GLN A 55 6.26 8.19 -2.01
N ALA A 56 5.06 8.14 -2.63
CA ALA A 56 4.28 6.91 -2.69
C ALA A 56 4.99 5.82 -3.50
N ILE A 57 5.65 6.19 -4.60
CA ILE A 57 6.49 5.28 -5.40
C ILE A 57 7.67 4.77 -4.57
N LYS A 58 8.38 5.65 -3.87
CA LYS A 58 9.50 5.23 -2.99
C LYS A 58 9.06 4.25 -1.91
N GLU A 59 7.86 4.39 -1.36
CA GLU A 59 7.37 3.42 -0.40
C GLU A 59 7.03 2.07 -1.07
N LEU A 60 6.48 2.10 -2.29
CA LEU A 60 6.28 0.87 -3.07
C LEU A 60 7.60 0.13 -3.33
N ASP A 61 8.67 0.86 -3.65
CA ASP A 61 10.02 0.27 -3.84
C ASP A 61 10.48 -0.46 -2.58
N LYS A 62 10.28 0.13 -1.39
CA LYS A 62 10.62 -0.54 -0.11
C LYS A 62 9.78 -1.78 0.17
N ILE A 63 8.50 -1.75 -0.18
CA ILE A 63 7.63 -2.94 -0.08
C ILE A 63 8.16 -4.05 -0.99
N GLN A 64 8.60 -3.71 -2.19
CA GLN A 64 9.21 -4.66 -3.12
C GLN A 64 10.52 -5.25 -2.56
N GLU A 65 11.40 -4.43 -1.99
CA GLU A 65 12.62 -4.89 -1.32
C GLU A 65 12.32 -5.81 -0.14
N ALA A 66 11.30 -5.48 0.67
CA ALA A 66 10.87 -6.30 1.80
C ALA A 66 10.28 -7.65 1.34
N LEU A 67 9.52 -7.67 0.25
CA LEU A 67 9.02 -8.90 -0.38
C LEU A 67 10.18 -9.78 -0.87
N ALA A 68 11.19 -9.19 -1.50
CA ALA A 68 12.37 -9.91 -1.96
C ALA A 68 13.23 -10.47 -0.81
N SER A 69 13.16 -9.85 0.37
CA SER A 69 13.93 -10.20 1.56
C SER A 69 13.18 -11.15 2.53
N ASP A 70 12.06 -11.73 2.11
CA ASP A 70 11.19 -12.61 2.92
C ASP A 70 10.74 -11.97 4.25
N VAL A 71 10.51 -10.65 4.24
CA VAL A 71 9.96 -9.96 5.40
C VAL A 71 8.53 -10.44 5.65
N LYS A 72 8.22 -10.79 6.90
CA LYS A 72 6.88 -11.30 7.27
C LYS A 72 5.85 -10.18 7.37
N ILE A 73 6.24 -9.03 7.94
CA ILE A 73 5.37 -7.88 8.18
C ILE A 73 6.13 -6.60 7.80
N TYR A 74 5.54 -5.78 6.95
CA TYR A 74 6.02 -4.45 6.58
C TYR A 74 5.05 -3.38 7.14
N GLU A 75 5.58 -2.34 7.77
CA GLU A 75 4.79 -1.19 8.26
C GLU A 75 5.05 0.01 7.35
N VAL A 76 3.97 0.50 6.73
CA VAL A 76 4.00 1.67 5.84
C VAL A 76 4.22 2.95 6.65
N ASN A 77 5.09 3.83 6.14
CA ASN A 77 5.45 5.10 6.79
C ASN A 77 4.76 6.32 6.17
#